data_AF-A0A958IVJ8-F1
#
_entry.id   AF-A0A958IVJ8-F1
#
_cell.length_a   1.000
_cell.length_b   1.000
_cell.length_c   1.000
_cell.angle_alpha   90.00
_cell.angle_beta   90.00
_cell.angle_gamma   90.00
#
_symmetry.space_group_name_H-M   'P 1'
#
loop_
_entity.id
_entity.type
_entity.pdbx_description
1 polymer ?
#
loop_
_entity_poly.entity_id
_entity_poly.type
_entity_poly.pdbx_seq_one_letter_code
_entity_poly.pdbx_strand_id
1 'polypeptide(L)'
;MKAFKVCYVSSEVVPFASTSQANGLAYTAKSLTTALKDMDQDVRLMMPKYKSINERKYVLREVIRLREVEIKLGEDSKTANGKTAFLPNSKVHVYFLAMPEYFDRKGFYSDPQNDKDYPDNAERFAIFCRGVLETLKLLYWQPDVIHCSDWATALIPYYLKTLYKDDDFFKHTSTVLTVHNFANQGQFSAGEAAKLDIPKAPAGGGKSTAKNAPALNLLKIGLEYADVISTTSQFRLDQILTDPDETHGLNDVIQSRKKDLHGILNGTHYNVWDPETDKHLFANYDAKSLSQKEENKARFFEELDLENDPAMPLLAVFPPLGEAEGEFAPVLDALKEALKRSVRIFLMGNKDAKLNPKLKKLAKAHPGKIHFFERYDKRFLHLVIASADMVLM
;
A
#
# COMPACT_ATOMS: atom_id res chain seq x y z
N MET A 1 -1.47 26.38 13.75
CA MET A 1 -1.46 26.22 12.27
C MET A 1 -2.89 26.36 11.76
N LYS A 2 -3.09 26.84 10.52
CA LYS A 2 -4.41 26.74 9.87
C LYS A 2 -4.78 25.25 9.78
N ALA A 3 -6.00 24.88 10.16
CA ALA A 3 -6.50 23.52 9.97
C ALA A 3 -6.94 23.36 8.51
N PHE A 4 -6.31 22.43 7.80
CA PHE A 4 -6.69 22.02 6.46
C PHE A 4 -7.69 20.87 6.50
N LYS A 5 -8.61 20.87 5.54
CA LYS A 5 -9.49 19.74 5.24
C LYS A 5 -8.80 18.83 4.24
N VAL A 6 -8.46 17.62 4.66
CA VAL A 6 -7.72 16.65 3.87
C VAL A 6 -8.60 15.44 3.60
N CYS A 7 -8.97 15.23 2.34
CA CYS A 7 -9.56 13.98 1.86
C CYS A 7 -8.43 13.03 1.45
N TYR A 8 -8.13 12.03 2.27
CA TYR A 8 -7.17 11.00 1.91
C TYR A 8 -7.88 9.84 1.22
N VAL A 9 -7.46 9.50 0.01
CA VAL A 9 -8.09 8.47 -0.81
C VAL A 9 -7.10 7.34 -1.05
N SER A 10 -7.52 6.13 -0.72
CA SER A 10 -6.70 4.93 -0.91
C SER A 10 -7.57 3.71 -1.21
N SER A 11 -7.07 2.82 -2.05
CA SER A 11 -7.62 1.49 -2.27
C SER A 11 -7.36 0.55 -1.08
N GLU A 12 -6.36 0.82 -0.24
CA GLU A 12 -6.01 -0.04 0.88
C GLU A 12 -5.80 0.76 2.16
N VAL A 13 -6.32 0.24 3.27
CA VAL A 13 -6.26 0.85 4.60
C VAL A 13 -6.32 -0.23 5.66
N VAL A 14 -5.32 -0.32 6.53
CA VAL A 14 -5.41 -1.20 7.70
C VAL A 14 -6.34 -0.58 8.76
N PRO A 15 -7.22 -1.38 9.42
CA PRO A 15 -7.32 -2.84 9.36
C PRO A 15 -8.43 -3.35 8.43
N PHE A 16 -8.91 -2.54 7.48
CA PHE A 16 -10.05 -2.86 6.63
C PHE A 16 -9.66 -3.74 5.44
N ALA A 17 -8.66 -3.32 4.66
CA ALA A 17 -8.14 -4.02 3.50
C ALA A 17 -6.65 -3.73 3.33
N SER A 18 -5.85 -4.78 3.13
CA SER A 18 -4.40 -4.66 2.96
C SER A 18 -3.85 -5.87 2.23
N THR A 19 -3.09 -5.65 1.16
CA THR A 19 -2.34 -6.67 0.43
C THR A 19 -1.09 -7.09 1.20
N SER A 20 -0.37 -6.11 1.76
CA SER A 20 0.75 -6.34 2.66
C SER A 20 0.28 -6.55 4.10
N GLN A 21 1.04 -7.32 4.87
CA GLN A 21 0.70 -7.64 6.25
C GLN A 21 1.43 -6.76 7.27
N ALA A 22 2.46 -6.00 6.89
CA ALA A 22 3.31 -5.25 7.83
C ALA A 22 3.65 -3.81 7.40
N ASN A 23 3.60 -3.48 6.12
CA ASN A 23 4.04 -2.19 5.58
C ASN A 23 3.25 -1.81 4.30
N GLY A 24 3.66 -0.75 3.62
CA GLY A 24 3.10 -0.37 2.32
C GLY A 24 1.92 0.59 2.40
N LEU A 25 1.17 0.66 1.29
CA LEU A 25 0.10 1.63 1.05
C LEU A 25 -0.92 1.67 2.20
N ALA A 26 -1.45 0.50 2.60
CA ALA A 26 -2.49 0.41 3.63
C ALA A 26 -2.06 0.96 5.00
N TYR A 27 -0.81 0.70 5.37
CA TYR A 27 -0.22 1.16 6.63
C TYR A 27 0.08 2.65 6.58
N THR A 28 0.52 3.16 5.43
CA THR A 28 0.76 4.60 5.24
C THR A 28 -0.55 5.37 5.34
N ALA A 29 -1.62 4.88 4.71
CA ALA A 29 -2.95 5.47 4.80
C ALA A 29 -3.42 5.63 6.25
N LYS A 30 -3.27 4.59 7.07
CA LYS A 30 -3.62 4.65 8.50
C LYS A 30 -2.72 5.62 9.27
N SER A 31 -1.39 5.49 9.14
CA SER A 31 -0.42 6.30 9.89
C SER A 31 -0.59 7.77 9.60
N LEU A 32 -0.56 8.14 8.32
CA LEU A 32 -0.55 9.52 7.90
C LEU A 32 -1.85 10.22 8.28
N THR A 33 -3.00 9.58 8.03
CA THR A 33 -4.29 10.20 8.38
C THR A 33 -4.48 10.34 9.88
N THR A 34 -3.97 9.39 10.68
CA THR A 34 -4.00 9.49 12.15
C THR A 34 -3.10 10.63 12.63
N ALA A 35 -1.86 10.69 12.14
CA ALA A 35 -0.92 11.76 12.49
C ALA A 35 -1.46 13.15 12.11
N LEU A 36 -2.02 13.32 10.90
CA LEU A 36 -2.66 14.56 10.48
C LEU A 36 -3.84 14.91 11.40
N LYS A 37 -4.64 13.93 11.82
CA LYS A 37 -5.76 14.15 12.73
C LYS A 37 -5.29 14.58 14.12
N ASP A 38 -4.19 14.00 14.62
CA ASP A 38 -3.56 14.35 15.89
C ASP A 38 -2.88 15.73 15.85
N MET A 39 -2.53 16.21 14.65
CA MET A 39 -2.09 17.58 14.37
C MET A 39 -3.27 18.55 14.12
N ASP A 40 -4.46 18.22 14.61
CA ASP A 40 -5.70 19.01 14.51
C ASP A 40 -6.16 19.35 13.08
N GLN A 41 -5.78 18.55 12.08
CA GLN A 41 -6.32 18.67 10.72
C GLN A 41 -7.70 18.02 10.62
N ASP A 42 -8.57 18.51 9.72
CA ASP A 42 -9.86 17.88 9.44
C ASP A 42 -9.68 16.80 8.37
N VAL A 43 -9.39 15.58 8.83
CA VAL A 43 -9.08 14.45 7.95
C VAL A 43 -10.29 13.54 7.76
N ARG A 44 -10.61 13.25 6.50
CA ARG A 44 -11.52 12.18 6.10
C ARG A 44 -10.80 11.22 5.17
N LEU A 45 -10.99 9.94 5.39
CA LEU A 45 -10.43 8.88 4.56
C LEU A 45 -11.54 8.29 3.68
N MET A 46 -11.24 8.03 2.41
CA MET A 46 -12.15 7.32 1.50
C MET A 46 -11.49 6.07 0.90
N MET A 47 -12.23 4.96 0.88
CA MET A 47 -11.80 3.70 0.27
C MET A 47 -12.98 2.91 -0.32
N PRO A 48 -12.75 1.91 -1.19
CA PRO A 48 -13.81 1.00 -1.61
C PRO A 48 -14.29 0.11 -0.47
N LYS A 49 -15.57 -0.27 -0.48
CA LYS A 49 -16.11 -1.29 0.43
C LYS A 49 -15.86 -2.68 -0.15
N TYR A 50 -14.71 -3.28 0.16
CA TYR A 50 -14.42 -4.66 -0.21
C TYR A 50 -15.21 -5.68 0.59
N LYS A 51 -15.44 -6.86 -0.01
CA LYS A 51 -16.07 -8.03 0.64
C LYS A 51 -15.46 -8.38 2.00
N SER A 52 -14.13 -8.28 2.11
CA SER A 52 -13.36 -8.66 3.30
C SER A 52 -13.62 -7.76 4.52
N ILE A 53 -14.19 -6.57 4.31
CA ILE A 53 -14.45 -5.61 5.38
C ILE A 53 -15.66 -6.07 6.19
N ASN A 54 -15.40 -6.51 7.43
CA ASN A 54 -16.43 -6.96 8.34
C ASN A 54 -17.19 -5.76 8.94
N GLU A 55 -18.43 -5.56 8.47
CA GLU A 55 -19.26 -4.42 8.88
C GLU A 55 -19.58 -4.41 10.37
N ARG A 56 -19.81 -5.58 10.98
CA ARG A 56 -20.13 -5.69 12.41
C ARG A 56 -18.92 -5.39 13.29
N LYS A 57 -17.76 -5.95 12.95
CA LYS A 57 -16.50 -5.77 13.69
C LYS A 57 -16.09 -4.30 13.75
N TYR A 58 -16.28 -3.58 12.64
CA TYR A 58 -15.85 -2.19 12.50
C TYR A 58 -17.00 -1.18 12.60
N VAL A 59 -18.22 -1.65 12.90
CA VAL A 59 -19.41 -0.80 13.11
C VAL A 59 -19.67 0.13 11.91
N LEU A 60 -19.65 -0.42 10.70
CA LEU A 60 -19.98 0.36 9.49
C LEU A 60 -21.47 0.73 9.52
N ARG A 61 -21.76 2.01 9.29
CA ARG A 61 -23.12 2.56 9.27
C ARG A 61 -23.42 3.15 7.89
N GLU A 62 -24.65 2.93 7.43
CA GLU A 62 -25.15 3.63 6.23
C GLU A 62 -25.19 5.13 6.46
N VAL A 63 -24.78 5.90 5.45
CA VAL A 63 -24.93 7.35 5.45
C VAL A 63 -26.14 7.70 4.60
N ILE A 64 -27.21 8.21 5.22
CA ILE A 64 -28.51 8.46 4.54
C ILE A 64 -28.34 9.31 3.28
N ARG A 65 -27.50 10.35 3.35
CA ARG A 65 -27.23 11.26 2.22
C ARG A 65 -26.41 10.64 1.09
N LEU A 66 -25.82 9.47 1.31
CA LEU A 66 -25.02 8.73 0.33
C LEU A 66 -25.73 7.43 -0.06
N ARG A 67 -27.05 7.38 0.02
CA ARG A 67 -27.83 6.29 -0.57
C ARG A 67 -28.02 6.56 -2.05
N GLU A 68 -27.86 5.52 -2.85
CA GLU A 68 -28.10 5.55 -4.28
C GLU A 68 -27.39 6.71 -5.01
N VAL A 69 -26.12 6.93 -4.65
CA VAL A 69 -25.26 7.94 -5.30
C VAL A 69 -25.11 7.55 -6.77
N GLU A 70 -25.60 8.41 -7.65
CA GLU A 70 -25.43 8.27 -9.09
C GLU A 70 -24.01 8.66 -9.49
N ILE A 71 -23.30 7.76 -10.17
CA ILE A 71 -21.95 7.96 -10.65
C ILE A 71 -21.95 7.72 -12.16
N LYS A 72 -21.75 8.78 -12.92
CA LYS A 72 -21.64 8.72 -14.38
C LYS A 72 -20.20 8.39 -14.78
N LEU A 73 -20.04 7.46 -15.72
CA LEU A 73 -18.75 7.13 -16.31
C LEU A 73 -18.97 6.71 -17.78
N GLY A 74 -18.45 7.50 -18.71
CA GLY A 74 -18.76 7.33 -20.13
C GLY A 74 -20.26 7.55 -20.39
N GLU A 75 -20.86 6.64 -21.15
CA GLU A 75 -22.30 6.65 -21.43
C GLU A 75 -23.14 5.97 -20.34
N ASP A 76 -22.48 5.28 -19.41
CA ASP A 76 -23.12 4.51 -18.35
C ASP A 76 -23.29 5.33 -17.06
N SER A 77 -24.31 4.98 -16.29
CA SER A 77 -24.53 5.48 -14.94
C SER A 77 -24.65 4.30 -13.98
N LYS A 78 -23.85 4.32 -12.92
CA LYS A 78 -23.83 3.29 -11.88
C LYS A 78 -24.26 3.89 -10.55
N THR A 79 -24.83 3.06 -9.69
CA THR A 79 -25.31 3.48 -8.38
C THR A 79 -24.45 2.90 -7.27
N ALA A 80 -24.07 3.74 -6.30
CA ALA A 80 -23.29 3.34 -5.14
C ALA A 80 -23.98 3.74 -3.83
N ASN A 81 -23.62 3.05 -2.74
CA ASN A 81 -24.02 3.47 -1.40
C ASN A 81 -22.80 3.87 -0.58
N GLY A 82 -22.93 4.87 0.28
CA GLY A 82 -21.87 5.30 1.20
C GLY A 82 -22.09 4.73 2.59
N LYS A 83 -21.06 4.03 3.10
CA LYS A 83 -20.98 3.65 4.52
C LYS A 83 -19.91 4.46 5.23
N THR A 84 -19.98 4.55 6.55
CA THR A 84 -18.95 5.21 7.36
C THR A 84 -18.62 4.43 8.62
N ALA A 85 -17.38 4.57 9.07
CA ALA A 85 -16.90 4.13 10.38
C ALA A 85 -15.79 5.07 10.86
N PHE A 86 -15.32 4.85 12.09
CA PHE A 86 -14.06 5.43 12.54
C PHE A 86 -12.93 4.44 12.29
N LEU A 87 -11.76 4.97 11.92
CA LEU A 87 -10.54 4.19 11.92
C LEU A 87 -10.24 3.73 13.37
N PRO A 88 -9.99 2.44 13.62
CA PRO A 88 -9.82 1.95 14.99
C PRO A 88 -8.69 2.65 15.74
N ASN A 89 -8.98 3.03 16.99
CA ASN A 89 -8.10 3.78 17.89
C ASN A 89 -7.70 5.17 17.35
N SER A 90 -8.50 5.78 16.48
CA SER A 90 -8.32 7.18 16.10
C SER A 90 -9.66 7.89 15.91
N LYS A 91 -9.61 9.21 15.68
CA LYS A 91 -10.77 10.07 15.38
C LYS A 91 -10.96 10.31 13.88
N VAL A 92 -10.28 9.53 13.03
CA VAL A 92 -10.37 9.68 11.57
C VAL A 92 -11.68 9.07 11.09
N HIS A 93 -12.50 9.86 10.40
CA HIS A 93 -13.69 9.37 9.73
C HIS A 93 -13.31 8.66 8.43
N VAL A 94 -13.85 7.47 8.24
CA VAL A 94 -13.64 6.66 7.04
C VAL A 94 -14.98 6.54 6.32
N TYR A 95 -14.99 6.83 5.03
CA TYR A 95 -16.12 6.62 4.13
C TYR A 95 -15.79 5.48 3.16
N PHE A 96 -16.74 4.56 3.01
CA PHE A 96 -16.62 3.41 2.15
C PHE A 96 -17.60 3.53 1.00
N LEU A 97 -17.10 3.46 -0.23
CA LEU A 97 -17.96 3.39 -1.42
C LEU A 97 -18.38 1.93 -1.65
N ALA A 98 -19.64 1.63 -1.36
CA ALA A 98 -20.22 0.31 -1.49
C ALA A 98 -20.85 0.11 -2.86
N MET A 99 -20.17 -0.68 -3.69
CA MET A 99 -20.63 -1.15 -5.00
C MET A 99 -20.36 -2.65 -5.11
N PRO A 100 -21.31 -3.50 -4.68
CA PRO A 100 -21.11 -4.95 -4.66
C PRO A 100 -20.70 -5.57 -6.00
N GLU A 101 -21.23 -5.06 -7.12
CA GLU A 101 -20.86 -5.45 -8.50
C GLU A 101 -19.34 -5.44 -8.75
N TYR A 102 -18.65 -4.47 -8.15
CA TYR A 102 -17.21 -4.26 -8.32
C TYR A 102 -16.38 -4.76 -7.14
N PHE A 103 -16.85 -4.60 -5.90
CA PHE A 103 -16.00 -4.79 -4.70
C PHE A 103 -16.40 -5.99 -3.85
N ASP A 104 -17.50 -6.70 -4.15
CA ASP A 104 -17.87 -7.95 -3.47
C ASP A 104 -17.09 -9.17 -4.01
N ARG A 105 -15.76 -9.06 -4.02
CA ARG A 105 -14.81 -10.04 -4.57
C ARG A 105 -13.80 -10.49 -3.53
N LYS A 106 -13.13 -11.62 -3.79
CA LYS A 106 -12.14 -12.19 -2.86
C LYS A 106 -10.85 -11.35 -2.79
N GLY A 107 -10.38 -10.83 -3.92
CA GLY A 107 -9.21 -9.96 -4.01
C GLY A 107 -9.56 -8.51 -4.27
N PHE A 108 -8.55 -7.62 -4.24
CA PHE A 108 -8.74 -6.19 -4.45
C PHE A 108 -8.52 -5.80 -5.91
N TYR A 109 -7.38 -6.21 -6.47
CA TYR A 109 -6.99 -5.98 -7.87
C TYR A 109 -6.98 -7.27 -8.70
N SER A 110 -6.66 -8.41 -8.10
CA SER A 110 -6.44 -9.69 -8.80
C SER A 110 -7.20 -10.82 -8.11
N ASP A 111 -7.55 -11.90 -8.83
CA ASP A 111 -8.18 -13.07 -8.23
C ASP A 111 -7.15 -13.89 -7.44
N PRO A 112 -7.33 -14.05 -6.11
CA PRO A 112 -6.38 -14.80 -5.28
C PRO A 112 -6.19 -16.27 -5.68
N GLN A 113 -7.06 -16.84 -6.51
CA GLN A 113 -6.96 -18.24 -6.95
C GLN A 113 -6.00 -18.43 -8.12
N ASN A 114 -5.82 -17.42 -8.97
CA ASN A 114 -5.03 -17.54 -10.20
C ASN A 114 -4.07 -16.38 -10.45
N ASP A 115 -4.06 -15.40 -9.55
CA ASP A 115 -3.18 -14.21 -9.57
C ASP A 115 -3.32 -13.35 -10.83
N LYS A 116 -4.48 -13.44 -11.51
CA LYS A 116 -4.79 -12.60 -12.66
C LYS A 116 -5.57 -11.37 -12.21
N ASP A 117 -5.15 -10.22 -12.71
CA ASP A 117 -5.89 -8.97 -12.52
C ASP A 117 -7.34 -9.10 -13.01
N TYR A 118 -8.25 -8.48 -12.26
CA TYR A 118 -9.63 -8.37 -12.69
C TYR A 118 -9.69 -7.52 -13.97
N PRO A 119 -10.35 -8.01 -15.04
CA PRO A 119 -10.32 -7.37 -16.35
C PRO A 119 -11.00 -5.99 -16.37
N ASP A 120 -11.86 -5.72 -15.40
CA ASP A 120 -12.62 -4.49 -15.22
C ASP A 120 -11.96 -3.52 -14.21
N ASN A 121 -10.71 -3.73 -13.81
CA ASN A 121 -10.01 -2.85 -12.88
C ASN A 121 -10.00 -1.38 -13.32
N ALA A 122 -9.85 -1.13 -14.62
CA ALA A 122 -9.86 0.22 -15.18
C ALA A 122 -11.17 0.96 -14.83
N GLU A 123 -12.30 0.33 -15.14
CA GLU A 123 -13.65 0.83 -14.86
C GLU A 123 -13.90 0.95 -13.35
N ARG A 124 -13.57 -0.09 -12.58
CA ARG A 124 -13.78 -0.15 -11.12
C ARG A 124 -13.15 1.01 -10.39
N PHE A 125 -11.89 1.31 -10.70
CA PHE A 125 -11.15 2.36 -10.01
C PHE A 125 -11.44 3.75 -10.58
N ALA A 126 -11.82 3.86 -11.86
CA ALA A 126 -12.37 5.11 -12.41
C ALA A 126 -13.71 5.49 -11.74
N ILE A 127 -14.63 4.55 -11.59
CA ILE A 127 -15.89 4.75 -10.87
C ILE A 127 -15.63 5.06 -9.40
N PHE A 128 -14.66 4.41 -8.75
CA PHE A 128 -14.29 4.78 -7.39
C PHE A 128 -13.80 6.24 -7.30
N CYS A 129 -12.94 6.68 -8.22
CA CYS A 129 -12.47 8.07 -8.31
C CYS A 129 -13.65 9.05 -8.49
N ARG A 130 -14.59 8.76 -9.40
CA ARG A 130 -15.80 9.59 -9.60
C ARG A 130 -16.71 9.57 -8.36
N GLY A 131 -16.93 8.41 -7.77
CA GLY A 131 -17.74 8.24 -6.56
C GLY A 131 -17.18 8.98 -5.34
N VAL A 132 -15.86 9.12 -5.24
CA VAL A 132 -15.22 9.99 -4.23
C VAL A 132 -15.64 11.44 -4.41
N LEU A 133 -15.55 11.97 -5.64
CA LEU A 133 -15.91 13.36 -5.93
C LEU A 133 -17.41 13.62 -5.66
N GLU A 134 -18.30 12.73 -6.11
CA GLU A 134 -19.74 12.86 -5.86
C GLU A 134 -20.08 12.74 -4.36
N THR A 135 -19.40 11.85 -3.64
CA THR A 135 -19.57 11.74 -2.19
C THR A 135 -19.20 13.03 -1.47
N LEU A 136 -18.10 13.69 -1.84
CA LEU A 136 -17.69 14.96 -1.23
C LEU A 136 -18.75 16.05 -1.42
N LYS A 137 -19.31 16.16 -2.63
CA LYS A 137 -20.40 17.09 -2.96
C LYS A 137 -21.66 16.80 -2.12
N LEU A 138 -22.10 15.55 -2.06
CA LEU A 138 -23.29 15.14 -1.30
C LEU A 138 -23.14 15.34 0.22
N LEU A 139 -21.90 15.27 0.73
CA LEU A 139 -21.56 15.58 2.12
C LEU A 139 -21.42 17.09 2.38
N TYR A 140 -21.44 17.93 1.34
CA TYR A 140 -21.16 19.38 1.43
C TYR A 140 -19.85 19.68 2.15
N TRP A 141 -18.85 18.82 1.94
CA TRP A 141 -17.56 18.94 2.60
C TRP A 141 -16.48 19.13 1.54
N GLN A 142 -16.18 20.40 1.27
CA GLN A 142 -15.15 20.82 0.33
C GLN A 142 -13.77 20.65 0.97
N PRO A 143 -12.91 19.75 0.48
CA PRO A 143 -11.55 19.61 0.96
C PRO A 143 -10.64 20.72 0.41
N ASP A 144 -9.68 21.16 1.22
CA ASP A 144 -8.56 21.98 0.72
C ASP A 144 -7.63 21.10 -0.13
N VAL A 145 -7.43 19.84 0.28
CA VAL A 145 -6.55 18.88 -0.39
C VAL A 145 -7.23 17.53 -0.56
N ILE A 146 -7.17 16.95 -1.76
CA ILE A 146 -7.40 15.52 -1.99
C ILE A 146 -6.07 14.83 -2.20
N HIS A 147 -5.71 13.96 -1.26
CA HIS A 147 -4.48 13.18 -1.26
C HIS A 147 -4.78 11.79 -1.82
N CYS A 148 -4.37 11.57 -3.06
CA CYS A 148 -4.50 10.34 -3.83
C CYS A 148 -3.28 9.45 -3.60
N SER A 149 -3.51 8.15 -3.45
CA SER A 149 -2.46 7.14 -3.27
C SER A 149 -2.50 6.11 -4.39
N ASP A 150 -1.39 5.98 -5.12
CA ASP A 150 -1.17 5.07 -6.24
C ASP A 150 -2.20 5.16 -7.39
N TRP A 151 -2.01 4.29 -8.40
CA TRP A 151 -2.76 4.26 -9.65
C TRP A 151 -4.28 4.13 -9.46
N ALA A 152 -4.73 3.45 -8.41
CA ALA A 152 -6.14 3.19 -8.12
C ALA A 152 -6.94 4.46 -7.80
N THR A 153 -6.26 5.55 -7.49
CA THR A 153 -6.86 6.87 -7.17
C THR A 153 -6.36 7.98 -8.10
N ALA A 154 -5.46 7.64 -9.03
CA ALA A 154 -4.74 8.57 -9.88
C ALA A 154 -5.61 9.30 -10.90
N LEU A 155 -6.86 8.87 -11.13
CA LEU A 155 -7.79 9.59 -12.01
C LEU A 155 -8.50 10.77 -11.33
N ILE A 156 -8.43 10.91 -10.00
CA ILE A 156 -9.06 12.04 -9.30
C ILE A 156 -8.51 13.40 -9.79
N PRO A 157 -7.18 13.63 -9.85
CA PRO A 157 -6.65 14.88 -10.38
C PRO A 157 -7.08 15.15 -11.82
N TYR A 158 -7.07 14.12 -12.67
CA TYR A 158 -7.53 14.23 -14.05
C TYR A 158 -8.99 14.70 -14.12
N TYR A 159 -9.90 14.05 -13.40
CA TYR A 159 -11.31 14.41 -13.40
C TYR A 159 -11.55 15.82 -12.85
N LEU A 160 -10.82 16.22 -11.80
CA LEU A 160 -10.91 17.58 -11.28
C LEU A 160 -10.53 18.64 -12.31
N LYS A 161 -9.47 18.41 -13.09
CA LYS A 161 -8.98 19.38 -14.10
C LYS A 161 -9.75 19.33 -15.43
N THR A 162 -10.58 18.32 -15.65
CA THR A 162 -11.29 18.12 -16.91
C THR A 162 -12.80 18.21 -16.74
N LEU A 163 -13.41 17.24 -16.06
CA LEU A 163 -14.86 17.09 -15.93
C LEU A 163 -15.45 18.01 -14.86
N TYR A 164 -14.72 18.26 -13.77
CA TYR A 164 -15.16 19.11 -12.65
C TYR A 164 -14.46 20.48 -12.64
N LYS A 165 -13.78 20.85 -13.71
CA LYS A 165 -12.96 22.07 -13.77
C LYS A 165 -13.76 23.36 -13.52
N ASP A 166 -15.03 23.35 -13.92
CA ASP A 166 -15.97 24.47 -13.81
C ASP A 166 -16.95 24.29 -12.64
N ASP A 167 -16.76 23.25 -11.81
CA ASP A 167 -17.57 23.02 -10.62
C ASP A 167 -17.02 23.86 -9.45
N ASP A 168 -17.78 24.89 -9.06
CA ASP A 168 -17.41 25.80 -7.96
C ASP A 168 -17.11 25.07 -6.65
N PHE A 169 -17.66 23.87 -6.43
CA PHE A 169 -17.38 23.06 -5.26
C PHE A 169 -15.91 22.66 -5.15
N PHE A 170 -15.18 22.50 -6.25
CA PHE A 170 -13.77 22.07 -6.25
C PHE A 170 -12.77 23.17 -6.62
N LYS A 171 -13.25 24.40 -6.83
CA LYS A 171 -12.44 25.54 -7.31
C LYS A 171 -11.16 25.82 -6.50
N HIS A 172 -11.18 25.52 -5.19
CA HIS A 172 -10.06 25.74 -4.27
C HIS A 172 -9.42 24.45 -3.76
N THR A 173 -9.77 23.31 -4.35
CA THR A 173 -9.24 22.00 -3.97
C THR A 173 -7.96 21.72 -4.75
N SER A 174 -6.88 21.44 -4.05
CA SER A 174 -5.62 20.95 -4.63
C SER A 174 -5.50 19.44 -4.51
N THR A 175 -4.63 18.84 -5.31
CA THR A 175 -4.37 17.40 -5.33
C THR A 175 -2.92 17.06 -5.03
N VAL A 176 -2.74 16.03 -4.22
CA VAL A 176 -1.44 15.38 -4.01
C VAL A 176 -1.56 13.95 -4.50
N LEU A 177 -0.63 13.46 -5.32
CA LEU A 177 -0.53 12.05 -5.68
C LEU A 177 0.74 11.44 -5.10
N THR A 178 0.60 10.50 -4.16
CA THR A 178 1.73 9.71 -3.66
C THR A 178 1.86 8.41 -4.44
N VAL A 179 3.06 8.13 -4.94
CA VAL A 179 3.42 6.87 -5.59
C VAL A 179 4.27 6.02 -4.64
N HIS A 180 3.72 4.88 -4.22
CA HIS A 180 4.37 3.92 -3.33
C HIS A 180 5.21 2.90 -4.10
N ASN A 181 4.79 2.51 -5.31
CA ASN A 181 5.52 1.59 -6.17
C ASN A 181 5.31 1.95 -7.64
N PHE A 182 6.40 2.35 -8.33
CA PHE A 182 6.36 2.74 -9.74
C PHE A 182 6.16 1.56 -10.71
N ALA A 183 6.31 0.31 -10.25
CA ALA A 183 5.96 -0.87 -11.04
C ALA A 183 4.44 -1.05 -11.17
N ASN A 184 3.66 -0.58 -10.19
CA ASN A 184 2.20 -0.74 -10.15
C ASN A 184 1.50 0.48 -10.74
N GLN A 185 1.20 0.44 -12.05
CA GLN A 185 0.79 1.64 -12.80
C GLN A 185 -0.67 1.65 -13.25
N GLY A 186 -1.40 0.54 -13.15
CA GLY A 186 -2.74 0.41 -13.72
C GLY A 186 -2.72 0.56 -15.25
N GLN A 187 -2.04 -0.37 -15.92
CA GLN A 187 -1.91 -0.38 -17.38
C GLN A 187 -3.03 -1.19 -18.03
N PHE A 188 -3.74 -0.60 -18.98
CA PHE A 188 -4.92 -1.17 -19.62
C PHE A 188 -4.90 -0.96 -21.15
N SER A 189 -5.81 -1.65 -21.83
CA SER A 189 -5.97 -1.52 -23.28
C SER A 189 -6.49 -0.14 -23.67
N ALA A 190 -6.12 0.34 -24.87
CA ALA A 190 -6.56 1.64 -25.38
C ALA A 190 -8.09 1.80 -25.43
N GLY A 191 -8.81 0.70 -25.71
CA GLY A 191 -10.27 0.69 -25.85
C GLY A 191 -11.02 1.02 -24.56
N GLU A 192 -10.36 0.96 -23.41
CA GLU A 192 -10.97 1.33 -22.13
C GLU A 192 -11.05 2.85 -21.95
N ALA A 193 -10.16 3.64 -22.56
CA ALA A 193 -10.03 5.07 -22.28
C ALA A 193 -11.35 5.85 -22.50
N ALA A 194 -12.06 5.58 -23.59
CA ALA A 194 -13.33 6.22 -23.89
C ALA A 194 -14.40 5.91 -22.83
N LYS A 195 -14.43 4.68 -22.32
CA LYS A 195 -15.37 4.28 -21.25
C LYS A 195 -15.10 5.00 -19.94
N LEU A 196 -13.87 5.49 -19.71
CA LEU A 196 -13.49 6.17 -18.48
C LEU A 196 -13.56 7.71 -18.59
N ASP A 197 -14.23 8.26 -19.61
CA ASP A 197 -14.25 9.69 -19.94
C ASP A 197 -12.85 10.27 -20.25
N ILE A 198 -12.00 9.49 -20.93
CA ILE A 198 -10.65 9.90 -21.34
C ILE A 198 -10.59 9.95 -22.88
N PRO A 199 -11.11 11.01 -23.53
CA PRO A 199 -11.27 11.07 -24.99
C PRO A 199 -9.94 11.13 -25.75
N LYS A 200 -8.87 11.59 -25.10
CA LYS A 200 -7.50 11.53 -25.59
C LYS A 200 -6.65 10.97 -24.45
N ALA A 201 -6.37 9.68 -24.46
CA ALA A 201 -5.32 9.14 -23.61
C ALA A 201 -4.03 9.94 -23.92
N PRO A 202 -3.34 10.50 -22.92
CA PRO A 202 -2.09 11.21 -23.16
C PRO A 202 -1.16 10.33 -24.00
N ALA A 203 -0.65 10.87 -25.10
CA ALA A 203 0.25 10.12 -25.95
C ALA A 203 1.56 9.86 -25.18
N GLY A 204 1.74 8.63 -24.70
CA GLY A 204 3.06 8.13 -24.29
C GLY A 204 2.98 7.09 -23.19
N GLY A 205 3.78 6.04 -23.35
CA GLY A 205 4.03 5.03 -22.32
C GLY A 205 4.85 3.90 -22.92
N GLY A 206 6.18 4.08 -22.93
CA GLY A 206 7.16 3.03 -23.25
C GLY A 206 7.25 2.59 -24.72
N LYS A 207 8.45 2.23 -25.17
CA LYS A 207 8.69 1.54 -26.44
C LYS A 207 8.06 0.14 -26.40
N SER A 208 6.75 0.02 -26.59
CA SER A 208 6.16 -1.29 -26.89
C SER A 208 5.96 -1.41 -28.39
N THR A 209 6.84 -2.18 -29.03
CA THR A 209 6.74 -2.57 -30.45
C THR A 209 5.74 -3.70 -30.69
N ALA A 210 4.95 -4.08 -29.68
CA ALA A 210 3.96 -5.14 -29.77
C ALA A 210 2.62 -4.59 -30.28
N LYS A 211 1.94 -5.35 -31.16
CA LYS A 211 0.61 -5.01 -31.72
C LYS A 211 -0.51 -4.77 -30.68
N ASN A 212 -0.26 -5.05 -29.39
CA ASN A 212 -1.18 -4.94 -28.26
C ASN A 212 -0.59 -4.14 -27.07
N ALA A 213 0.25 -3.12 -27.34
CA ALA A 213 0.80 -2.26 -26.29
C ALA A 213 -0.30 -1.66 -25.38
N PRO A 214 -0.18 -1.69 -24.04
CA PRO A 214 -1.09 -0.97 -23.16
C PRO A 214 -0.96 0.52 -23.45
N ALA A 215 -2.05 1.13 -23.93
CA ALA A 215 -2.06 2.55 -24.28
C ALA A 215 -2.63 3.42 -23.15
N LEU A 216 -3.32 2.81 -22.19
CA LEU A 216 -3.90 3.53 -21.04
C LEU A 216 -3.08 3.21 -19.80
N ASN A 217 -2.57 4.26 -19.14
CA ASN A 217 -1.82 4.16 -17.90
C ASN A 217 -2.38 5.14 -16.90
N LEU A 218 -3.14 4.65 -15.91
CA LEU A 218 -3.86 5.51 -14.99
C LEU A 218 -2.91 6.29 -14.08
N LEU A 219 -1.80 5.68 -13.67
CA LEU A 219 -0.78 6.37 -12.87
C LEU A 219 -0.15 7.52 -13.65
N LYS A 220 0.23 7.30 -14.91
CA LYS A 220 0.78 8.36 -15.77
C LYS A 220 -0.17 9.54 -15.88
N ILE A 221 -1.45 9.27 -16.13
CA ILE A 221 -2.48 10.32 -16.18
C ILE A 221 -2.53 11.09 -14.86
N GLY A 222 -2.53 10.41 -13.71
CA GLY A 222 -2.48 11.11 -12.43
C GLY A 222 -1.23 11.96 -12.24
N LEU A 223 -0.05 11.45 -12.64
CA LEU A 223 1.21 12.17 -12.58
C LEU A 223 1.21 13.42 -13.48
N GLU A 224 0.49 13.42 -14.60
CA GLU A 224 0.40 14.60 -15.47
C GLU A 224 -0.51 15.69 -14.87
N TYR A 225 -1.55 15.31 -14.12
CA TYR A 225 -2.61 16.24 -13.69
C TYR A 225 -2.60 16.62 -12.21
N ALA A 226 -1.90 15.87 -11.34
CA ALA A 226 -1.76 16.20 -9.92
C ALA A 226 -1.07 17.55 -9.73
N ASP A 227 -1.48 18.34 -8.74
CA ASP A 227 -0.82 19.62 -8.44
C ASP A 227 0.56 19.38 -7.80
N VAL A 228 0.67 18.39 -6.92
CA VAL A 228 1.92 17.96 -6.27
C VAL A 228 2.03 16.44 -6.32
N ILE A 229 3.25 15.92 -6.49
CA ILE A 229 3.54 14.49 -6.49
C ILE A 229 4.50 14.19 -5.34
N SER A 230 4.28 13.07 -4.64
CA SER A 230 5.25 12.60 -3.66
C SER A 230 5.58 11.12 -3.80
N THR A 231 6.72 10.72 -3.23
CA THR A 231 7.13 9.33 -3.08
C THR A 231 7.67 9.08 -1.67
N THR A 232 8.01 7.83 -1.38
CA THR A 232 8.15 7.28 -0.02
C THR A 232 9.42 7.67 0.73
N SER A 233 10.35 8.37 0.08
CA SER A 233 11.56 8.94 0.70
C SER A 233 12.31 9.86 -0.26
N GLN A 234 13.24 10.67 0.25
CA GLN A 234 14.19 11.42 -0.59
C GLN A 234 15.09 10.48 -1.40
N PHE A 235 15.55 9.36 -0.81
CA PHE A 235 16.33 8.36 -1.52
C PHE A 235 15.57 7.78 -2.73
N ARG A 236 14.28 7.45 -2.54
CA ARG A 236 13.43 6.97 -3.64
C ARG A 236 13.24 8.04 -4.72
N LEU A 237 13.08 9.31 -4.33
CA LEU A 237 13.00 10.42 -5.27
C LEU A 237 14.30 10.53 -6.10
N ASP A 238 15.45 10.45 -5.44
CA ASP A 238 16.75 10.51 -6.12
C ASP A 238 16.89 9.37 -7.13
N GLN A 239 16.54 8.13 -6.75
CA GLN A 239 16.56 6.97 -7.64
C GLN A 239 15.75 7.19 -8.92
N ILE A 240 14.47 7.57 -8.81
CA ILE A 240 13.61 7.76 -9.99
C ILE A 240 13.99 8.97 -10.85
N LEU A 241 14.76 9.92 -10.29
CA LEU A 241 15.27 11.06 -11.03
C LEU A 241 16.60 10.77 -11.74
N THR A 242 17.40 9.84 -11.22
CA THR A 242 18.72 9.50 -11.78
C THR A 242 18.71 8.28 -12.68
N ASP A 243 17.84 7.30 -12.41
CA ASP A 243 17.77 6.04 -13.14
C ASP A 243 16.41 5.89 -13.83
N PRO A 244 16.34 5.95 -15.18
CA PRO A 244 15.10 5.75 -15.91
C PRO A 244 14.44 4.38 -15.68
N ASP A 245 15.20 3.34 -15.36
CA ASP A 245 14.64 1.99 -15.16
C ASP A 245 13.79 1.94 -13.88
N GLU A 246 14.15 2.73 -12.86
CA GLU A 246 13.40 2.89 -11.61
C GLU A 246 12.02 3.56 -11.79
N THR A 247 11.79 4.20 -12.94
CA THR A 247 10.49 4.79 -13.29
C THR A 247 9.56 3.80 -13.98
N HIS A 248 10.05 2.62 -14.36
CA HIS A 248 9.31 1.59 -15.09
C HIS A 248 8.59 2.14 -16.35
N GLY A 249 9.27 3.00 -17.11
CA GLY A 249 8.74 3.57 -18.36
C GLY A 249 7.96 4.89 -18.20
N LEU A 250 7.98 5.49 -17.01
CA LEU A 250 7.38 6.80 -16.71
C LEU A 250 8.40 7.95 -16.68
N ASN A 251 9.64 7.72 -17.12
CA ASN A 251 10.72 8.72 -17.01
C ASN A 251 10.38 10.05 -17.70
N ASP A 252 9.63 10.03 -18.81
CA ASP A 252 9.19 11.24 -19.50
C ASP A 252 8.35 12.15 -18.59
N VAL A 253 7.31 11.60 -17.96
CA VAL A 253 6.44 12.37 -17.04
C VAL A 253 7.20 12.76 -15.79
N ILE A 254 8.02 11.87 -15.22
CA ILE A 254 8.80 12.15 -14.00
C ILE A 254 9.77 13.30 -14.22
N GLN A 255 10.52 13.31 -15.32
CA GLN A 255 11.45 14.40 -15.61
C GLN A 255 10.71 15.72 -15.88
N SER A 256 9.57 15.69 -16.59
CA SER A 256 8.78 16.91 -16.83
C SER A 256 8.16 17.51 -15.55
N ARG A 257 7.83 16.66 -14.56
CA ARG A 257 7.20 17.04 -13.29
C ARG A 257 8.19 17.16 -12.12
N LYS A 258 9.50 17.13 -12.38
CA LYS A 258 10.57 17.16 -11.36
C LYS A 258 10.41 18.27 -10.31
N LYS A 259 9.88 19.43 -10.68
CA LYS A 259 9.70 20.58 -9.77
C LYS A 259 8.60 20.39 -8.74
N ASP A 260 7.64 19.51 -9.04
CA ASP A 260 6.46 19.25 -8.21
C ASP A 260 6.60 17.92 -7.43
N LEU A 261 7.76 17.26 -7.54
CA LEU A 261 8.06 15.96 -6.98
C LEU A 261 8.79 16.09 -5.63
N HIS A 262 8.28 15.41 -4.60
CA HIS A 262 8.83 15.45 -3.25
C HIS A 262 9.03 14.05 -2.66
N GLY A 263 10.20 13.82 -2.06
CA GLY A 263 10.48 12.62 -1.29
C GLY A 263 10.08 12.82 0.16
N ILE A 264 9.02 12.16 0.62
CA ILE A 264 8.56 12.24 2.01
C ILE A 264 8.73 10.87 2.65
N LEU A 265 9.62 10.78 3.63
CA LEU A 265 9.93 9.54 4.32
C LEU A 265 8.67 9.00 5.04
N ASN A 266 8.31 7.76 4.74
CA ASN A 266 7.24 7.08 5.47
C ASN A 266 7.58 6.98 6.97
N GLY A 267 6.61 7.31 7.81
CA GLY A 267 6.69 7.05 9.25
C GLY A 267 6.44 5.58 9.60
N THR A 268 6.63 5.24 10.87
CA THR A 268 6.25 3.94 11.45
C THR A 268 5.12 4.09 12.49
N HIS A 269 4.47 2.98 12.82
CA HIS A 269 3.40 2.93 13.82
C HIS A 269 4.00 2.67 15.21
N TYR A 270 4.49 3.69 15.89
CA TYR A 270 5.13 3.52 17.21
C TYR A 270 4.19 2.89 18.25
N ASN A 271 2.88 3.17 18.24
CA ASN A 271 1.93 2.49 19.15
C ASN A 271 1.73 0.98 18.86
N VAL A 272 2.29 0.47 17.76
CA VAL A 272 2.28 -0.94 17.41
C VAL A 272 3.69 -1.51 17.57
N TRP A 273 4.69 -0.81 17.06
CA TRP A 273 6.09 -1.18 17.04
C TRP A 273 6.86 -0.36 18.08
N ASP A 274 6.63 -0.67 19.36
CA ASP A 274 7.31 -0.05 20.49
C ASP A 274 7.79 -1.14 21.45
N PRO A 275 9.10 -1.43 21.49
CA PRO A 275 9.63 -2.48 22.35
C PRO A 275 9.40 -2.21 23.84
N GLU A 276 9.11 -0.98 24.26
CA GLU A 276 8.84 -0.62 25.66
C GLU A 276 7.47 -1.10 26.13
N THR A 277 6.48 -1.17 25.22
CA THR A 277 5.08 -1.48 25.56
C THR A 277 4.50 -2.67 24.79
N ASP A 278 5.26 -3.24 23.87
CA ASP A 278 4.82 -4.34 23.02
C ASP A 278 4.56 -5.63 23.82
N LYS A 279 3.27 -5.94 23.97
CA LYS A 279 2.75 -7.13 24.62
C LYS A 279 3.09 -8.46 23.92
N HIS A 280 3.64 -8.41 22.71
CA HIS A 280 4.06 -9.61 21.99
C HIS A 280 5.43 -10.10 22.43
N LEU A 281 6.25 -9.23 23.02
CA LEU A 281 7.59 -9.55 23.48
C LEU A 281 7.57 -10.34 24.78
N PHE A 282 8.62 -11.13 25.01
CA PHE A 282 8.82 -11.80 26.30
C PHE A 282 9.35 -10.84 27.36
N ALA A 283 10.22 -9.92 26.94
CA ALA A 283 10.77 -8.87 27.76
C ALA A 283 10.73 -7.54 27.00
N ASN A 284 10.04 -6.54 27.54
CA ASN A 284 10.07 -5.19 26.98
C ASN A 284 11.43 -4.53 27.21
N TYR A 285 11.80 -3.61 26.32
CA TYR A 285 13.09 -2.95 26.37
C TYR A 285 13.09 -1.58 25.72
N ASP A 286 14.01 -0.73 26.17
CA ASP A 286 14.30 0.58 25.59
C ASP A 286 15.78 0.68 25.18
N ALA A 287 16.21 1.89 24.79
CA ALA A 287 17.60 2.16 24.43
C ALA A 287 18.61 1.96 25.58
N LYS A 288 18.17 1.91 26.84
CA LYS A 288 18.99 1.74 28.04
C LYS A 288 18.99 0.29 28.54
N SER A 289 18.02 -0.53 28.13
CA SER A 289 17.85 -1.92 28.56
C SER A 289 17.99 -2.93 27.42
N LEU A 290 18.87 -2.67 26.44
CA LEU A 290 19.06 -3.53 25.26
C LEU A 290 19.43 -4.99 25.60
N SER A 291 20.00 -5.25 26.78
CA SER A 291 20.28 -6.60 27.27
C SER A 291 19.05 -7.51 27.32
N GLN A 292 17.85 -6.93 27.47
CA GLN A 292 16.59 -7.68 27.44
C GLN A 292 16.31 -8.34 26.07
N LYS A 293 17.02 -7.95 25.01
CA LYS A 293 17.00 -8.70 23.73
C LYS A 293 17.54 -10.12 23.88
N GLU A 294 18.48 -10.36 24.80
CA GLU A 294 19.01 -11.70 25.08
C GLU A 294 17.93 -12.62 25.67
N GLU A 295 17.10 -12.09 26.57
CA GLU A 295 15.94 -12.82 27.11
C GLU A 295 14.92 -13.13 26.01
N ASN A 296 14.59 -12.15 25.17
CA ASN A 296 13.71 -12.36 24.02
C ASN A 296 14.26 -13.46 23.11
N LYS A 297 15.54 -13.40 22.76
CA LYS A 297 16.21 -14.39 21.92
C LYS A 297 16.19 -15.78 22.55
N ALA A 298 16.57 -15.91 23.82
CA ALA A 298 16.59 -17.20 24.52
C ALA A 298 15.20 -17.86 24.55
N ARG A 299 14.16 -17.10 24.94
CA ARG A 299 12.78 -17.60 25.02
C ARG A 299 12.17 -17.85 23.64
N PHE A 300 12.59 -17.11 22.62
CA PHE A 300 12.21 -17.38 21.24
C PHE A 300 12.78 -18.71 20.75
N PHE A 301 14.05 -19.02 21.04
CA PHE A 301 14.64 -20.33 20.73
C PHE A 301 13.97 -21.47 21.51
N GLU A 302 13.66 -21.26 22.78
CA GLU A 302 12.89 -22.21 23.61
C GLU A 302 11.49 -22.48 23.03
N GLU A 303 10.73 -21.44 22.64
CA GLU A 303 9.41 -21.61 22.01
C GLU A 303 9.47 -22.41 20.70
N LEU A 304 10.62 -22.41 20.03
CA LEU A 304 10.84 -23.14 18.78
C LEU A 304 11.48 -24.52 18.95
N ASP A 305 11.76 -24.95 20.18
CA ASP A 305 12.49 -26.18 20.49
C ASP A 305 13.86 -26.23 19.78
N LEU A 306 14.59 -25.12 19.83
CA LEU A 306 15.89 -24.93 19.18
C LEU A 306 16.93 -24.53 20.23
N GLU A 307 18.16 -25.02 20.07
CA GLU A 307 19.28 -24.67 20.96
C GLU A 307 19.71 -23.22 20.73
N ASN A 308 19.70 -22.38 21.77
CA ASN A 308 20.26 -21.03 21.69
C ASN A 308 21.78 -21.07 21.97
N ASP A 309 22.60 -20.94 20.93
CA ASP A 309 24.05 -20.77 21.09
C ASP A 309 24.37 -19.26 21.10
N PRO A 310 24.79 -18.68 22.24
CA PRO A 310 25.11 -17.26 22.34
C PRO A 310 26.26 -16.83 21.42
N ALA A 311 27.14 -17.75 20.99
CA ALA A 311 28.24 -17.46 20.08
C ALA A 311 27.79 -17.30 18.63
N MET A 312 26.56 -17.70 18.29
CA MET A 312 26.00 -17.56 16.94
C MET A 312 24.97 -16.41 16.89
N PRO A 313 25.25 -15.33 16.14
CA PRO A 313 24.27 -14.29 15.91
C PRO A 313 23.10 -14.82 15.04
N LEU A 314 21.92 -14.28 15.28
CA LEU A 314 20.69 -14.55 14.55
C LEU A 314 20.47 -13.50 13.47
N LEU A 315 20.53 -13.92 12.22
CA LEU A 315 20.13 -13.16 11.05
C LEU A 315 18.67 -13.50 10.70
N ALA A 316 17.76 -12.57 10.93
CA ALA A 316 16.39 -12.68 10.43
C ALA A 316 16.29 -12.17 9.00
N VAL A 317 15.63 -12.94 8.13
CA VAL A 317 15.42 -12.58 6.73
C VAL A 317 13.94 -12.69 6.41
N PHE A 318 13.43 -11.62 5.80
CA PHE A 318 12.05 -11.46 5.43
C PHE A 318 11.95 -11.40 3.91
N PRO A 319 11.58 -12.50 3.23
CA PRO A 319 11.39 -12.49 1.79
C PRO A 319 10.24 -11.54 1.39
N PRO A 320 10.37 -10.83 0.25
CA PRO A 320 9.33 -9.94 -0.23
C PRO A 320 8.04 -10.69 -0.58
N LEU A 321 6.91 -10.00 -0.64
CA LEU A 321 5.61 -10.57 -0.97
C LEU A 321 5.36 -10.52 -2.49
N GLY A 322 5.16 -11.67 -3.13
CA GLY A 322 4.60 -11.76 -4.48
C GLY A 322 5.53 -11.37 -5.63
N GLU A 323 6.84 -11.25 -5.38
CA GLU A 323 7.79 -10.84 -6.41
C GLU A 323 8.39 -12.05 -7.14
N ALA A 324 8.56 -11.90 -8.46
CA ALA A 324 9.15 -12.91 -9.31
C ALA A 324 10.56 -13.27 -8.83
N GLU A 325 10.94 -14.54 -9.01
CA GLU A 325 12.15 -15.19 -8.47
C GLU A 325 13.49 -14.45 -8.69
N GLY A 326 13.54 -13.45 -9.59
CA GLY A 326 14.72 -12.66 -9.91
C GLY A 326 15.18 -11.72 -8.79
N GLU A 327 14.27 -11.10 -8.04
CA GLU A 327 14.64 -10.10 -7.02
C GLU A 327 15.14 -10.73 -5.72
N PHE A 328 14.70 -11.97 -5.42
CA PHE A 328 15.22 -12.73 -4.28
C PHE A 328 16.50 -13.52 -4.61
N ALA A 329 16.88 -13.63 -5.88
CA ALA A 329 18.09 -14.36 -6.28
C ALA A 329 19.38 -13.80 -5.66
N PRO A 330 19.62 -12.46 -5.65
CA PRO A 330 20.77 -11.88 -4.94
C PRO A 330 20.77 -12.21 -3.45
N VAL A 331 19.60 -12.24 -2.81
CA VAL A 331 19.47 -12.61 -1.39
C VAL A 331 19.87 -14.06 -1.18
N LEU A 332 19.43 -14.98 -2.03
CA LEU A 332 19.83 -16.39 -1.96
C LEU A 332 21.35 -16.56 -2.09
N ASP A 333 22.01 -15.77 -2.94
CA ASP A 333 23.47 -15.81 -3.07
C ASP A 333 24.16 -15.20 -1.84
N ALA A 334 23.66 -14.10 -1.30
CA ALA A 334 24.14 -13.53 -0.05
C ALA A 334 24.01 -14.51 1.14
N LEU A 335 22.91 -15.28 1.19
CA LEU A 335 22.71 -16.33 2.20
C LEU A 335 23.76 -17.44 2.09
N LYS A 336 24.13 -17.86 0.87
CA LYS A 336 25.19 -18.87 0.67
C LYS A 336 26.54 -18.41 1.22
N GLU A 337 26.87 -17.13 1.04
CA GLU A 337 28.08 -16.54 1.61
C GLU A 337 28.00 -16.43 3.13
N ALA A 338 26.85 -16.03 3.69
CA ALA A 338 26.63 -15.96 5.12
C ALA A 338 26.81 -17.33 5.81
N LEU A 339 26.38 -18.42 5.17
CA LEU A 339 26.50 -19.80 5.69
C LEU A 339 27.95 -20.29 5.87
N LYS A 340 28.92 -19.64 5.22
CA LYS A 340 30.35 -19.90 5.43
C LYS A 340 30.84 -19.40 6.80
N ARG A 341 30.05 -18.56 7.48
CA ARG A 341 30.32 -18.03 8.82
C ARG A 341 29.53 -18.80 9.88
N SER A 342 29.87 -18.56 11.16
CA SER A 342 29.11 -19.05 12.31
C SER A 342 27.92 -18.11 12.56
N VAL A 343 26.87 -18.27 11.76
CA VAL A 343 25.62 -17.49 11.85
C VAL A 343 24.43 -18.43 11.78
N ARG A 344 23.36 -18.08 12.48
CA ARG A 344 22.06 -18.73 12.35
C ARG A 344 21.13 -17.85 11.56
N ILE A 345 20.43 -18.43 10.60
CA ILE A 345 19.54 -17.72 9.68
C ILE A 345 18.11 -18.14 9.98
N PHE A 346 17.28 -17.16 10.27
CA PHE A 346 15.85 -17.31 10.44
C PHE A 346 15.14 -16.81 9.18
N LEU A 347 14.58 -17.73 8.40
CA LEU A 347 13.80 -17.41 7.21
C LEU A 347 12.31 -17.43 7.56
N MET A 348 11.67 -16.28 7.59
CA MET A 348 10.24 -16.22 7.77
C MET A 348 9.54 -16.40 6.43
N GLY A 349 8.82 -17.49 6.24
CA GLY A 349 8.04 -17.73 5.02
C GLY A 349 6.93 -16.71 4.87
N ASN A 350 6.50 -16.51 3.64
CA ASN A 350 5.37 -15.64 3.29
C ASN A 350 4.21 -16.51 2.77
N LYS A 351 3.26 -15.97 1.99
CA LYS A 351 2.19 -16.75 1.36
C LYS A 351 2.50 -17.16 -0.08
N ASP A 352 3.77 -17.10 -0.50
CA ASP A 352 4.19 -17.37 -1.86
C ASP A 352 4.36 -18.87 -2.12
N ALA A 353 3.47 -19.42 -2.96
CA ALA A 353 3.44 -20.84 -3.30
C ALA A 353 4.65 -21.30 -4.14
N LYS A 354 5.39 -20.39 -4.77
CA LYS A 354 6.58 -20.71 -5.58
C LYS A 354 7.86 -20.55 -4.78
N LEU A 355 7.96 -19.51 -3.94
CA LEU A 355 9.16 -19.21 -3.17
C LEU A 355 9.30 -20.10 -1.93
N ASN A 356 8.23 -20.28 -1.15
CA ASN A 356 8.28 -21.06 0.11
C ASN A 356 8.85 -22.48 -0.07
N PRO A 357 8.50 -23.26 -1.12
CA PRO A 357 9.09 -24.58 -1.35
C PRO A 357 10.63 -24.54 -1.53
N LYS A 358 11.15 -23.48 -2.17
CA LYS A 358 12.61 -23.30 -2.36
C LYS A 358 13.31 -22.97 -1.05
N LEU A 359 12.75 -22.06 -0.26
CA LEU A 359 13.27 -21.71 1.07
C LEU A 359 13.26 -22.92 2.01
N LYS A 360 12.18 -23.72 1.96
CA LYS A 360 12.08 -24.98 2.71
C LYS A 360 13.14 -25.99 2.29
N LYS A 361 13.43 -26.10 0.99
CA LYS A 361 14.53 -26.95 0.47
C LYS A 361 15.90 -26.44 0.94
N LEU A 362 16.12 -25.13 0.92
CA LEU A 362 17.35 -24.51 1.40
C LEU A 362 17.56 -24.79 2.90
N ALA A 363 16.52 -24.62 3.72
CA ALA A 363 16.61 -24.91 5.15
C ALA A 363 16.94 -26.39 5.43
N LYS A 364 16.32 -27.32 4.69
CA LYS A 364 16.63 -28.76 4.79
C LYS A 364 18.07 -29.11 4.42
N ALA A 365 18.70 -28.34 3.51
CA ALA A 365 20.09 -28.56 3.12
C ALA A 365 21.11 -28.07 4.16
N HIS A 366 20.68 -27.24 5.12
CA HIS A 366 21.55 -26.62 6.14
C HIS A 366 20.95 -26.76 7.55
N PRO A 367 20.77 -27.99 8.06
CA PRO A 367 20.19 -28.23 9.38
C PRO A 367 20.99 -27.54 10.48
N GLY A 368 20.30 -26.95 11.47
CA GLY A 368 20.90 -26.22 12.59
C GLY A 368 21.44 -24.81 12.27
N LYS A 369 21.63 -24.49 10.99
CA LYS A 369 22.03 -23.15 10.53
C LYS A 369 20.88 -22.34 9.96
N ILE A 370 19.98 -22.96 9.20
CA ILE A 370 18.82 -22.29 8.62
C ILE A 370 17.54 -22.88 9.21
N HIS A 371 16.69 -22.01 9.73
CA HIS A 371 15.35 -22.37 10.17
C HIS A 371 14.33 -21.63 9.34
N PHE A 372 13.49 -22.38 8.63
CA PHE A 372 12.40 -21.84 7.83
C PHE A 372 11.07 -22.07 8.54
N PHE A 373 10.34 -20.99 8.78
CA PHE A 373 9.01 -21.04 9.41
C PHE A 373 7.97 -20.45 8.47
N GLU A 374 7.10 -21.31 7.97
CA GLU A 374 5.91 -20.92 7.21
C GLU A 374 4.78 -20.49 8.17
N ARG A 375 5.12 -19.59 9.10
CA ARG A 375 4.22 -19.04 10.11
C ARG A 375 4.29 -17.52 10.03
N TYR A 376 3.15 -16.91 9.74
CA TYR A 376 3.04 -15.47 9.59
C TYR A 376 1.90 -14.95 10.46
N ASP A 377 2.09 -14.99 11.78
CA ASP A 377 1.21 -14.29 12.72
C ASP A 377 1.91 -13.08 13.33
N LYS A 378 1.11 -12.10 13.75
CA LYS A 378 1.61 -10.82 14.23
C LYS A 378 2.54 -10.98 15.44
N ARG A 379 2.21 -11.82 16.42
CA ARG A 379 3.06 -12.01 17.60
C ARG A 379 4.43 -12.54 17.18
N PHE A 380 4.43 -13.51 16.27
CA PHE A 380 5.65 -14.12 15.80
C PHE A 380 6.58 -13.13 15.08
N LEU A 381 6.04 -12.25 14.22
CA LEU A 381 6.85 -11.22 13.56
C LEU A 381 7.52 -10.27 14.56
N HIS A 382 6.79 -9.83 15.58
CA HIS A 382 7.34 -8.96 16.64
C HIS A 382 8.47 -9.67 17.40
N LEU A 383 8.28 -10.95 17.74
CA LEU A 383 9.30 -11.76 18.40
C LEU A 383 10.55 -11.97 17.55
N VAL A 384 10.40 -12.25 16.25
CA VAL A 384 11.55 -12.41 15.33
C VAL A 384 12.38 -11.13 15.29
N ILE A 385 11.73 -9.97 15.13
CA ILE A 385 12.43 -8.67 15.08
C ILE A 385 13.13 -8.36 16.42
N ALA A 386 12.46 -8.58 17.55
CA ALA A 386 13.05 -8.35 18.86
C ALA A 386 14.20 -9.30 19.20
N SER A 387 14.17 -10.53 18.68
CA SER A 387 15.16 -11.57 18.93
C SER A 387 16.35 -11.55 17.97
N ALA A 388 16.19 -10.92 16.80
CA ALA A 388 17.24 -10.84 15.80
C ALA A 388 18.40 -9.93 16.26
N ASP A 389 19.61 -10.36 15.93
CA ASP A 389 20.83 -9.55 16.05
C ASP A 389 21.04 -8.72 14.78
N MET A 390 20.65 -9.27 13.63
CA MET A 390 20.70 -8.63 12.33
C MET A 390 19.40 -8.92 11.57
N VAL A 391 18.96 -7.94 10.79
CA VAL A 391 17.82 -8.11 9.88
C VAL A 391 18.27 -7.82 8.46
N LEU A 392 17.96 -8.73 7.54
CA LEU A 392 18.06 -8.51 6.10
C LEU A 392 16.66 -8.24 5.56
N MET A 393 16.45 -7.00 5.09
CA MET A 393 15.21 -6.51 4.48
C MET A 393 15.43 -6.22 3.01
#